data_AF-A0A960S4M0-F1
#
_entry.id   AF-A0A960S4M0-F1
#
_cell.length_a   1.000
_cell.length_b   1.000
_cell.length_c   1.000
_cell.angle_alpha   90.00
_cell.angle_beta   90.00
_cell.angle_gamma   90.00
#
_symmetry.space_group_name_H-M   'P 1'
#
loop_
_entity.id
_entity.type
_entity.pdbx_description
1 polymer ?
#
loop_
_entity_poly.entity_id
_entity_poly.type
_entity_poly.pdbx_seq_one_letter_code
_entity_poly.pdbx_strand_id
1 'polypeptide(L)'
;MENECWSGSNPSPKEVEYFIHNVTDAKDDLMYGLHSIGRSYANHFSEIKLKYKKLALTWLSSLLIGLFFITQSNGSSSLQSLNINKLYLDSMLTILAILGVKLLSFLDVKVYHPQLGSIFIEQIKLEESCKSLEKEYTGMAKLLHSEHFDPIISDSLYYSIIMIIIAFLGVFSLYIKFSNNHEIIYVGLLFGVFAIFIVFEIASVIKSIFFGASREGSAHRSLFTRAIARLFKNKR
;
A
#
# COMPACT_ATOMS: atom_id res chain seq x y z
N MET A 1 -22.64 40.79 6.45
CA MET A 1 -22.81 39.37 6.05
C MET A 1 -21.62 38.64 6.63
N GLU A 2 -21.84 37.96 7.74
CA GLU A 2 -20.83 37.24 8.50
C GLU A 2 -20.59 35.89 7.80
N ASN A 3 -19.34 35.60 7.47
CA ASN A 3 -18.94 34.33 6.90
C ASN A 3 -18.99 33.27 8.00
N GLU A 4 -20.01 32.41 7.96
CA GLU A 4 -20.06 31.21 8.78
C GLU A 4 -18.88 30.32 8.42
N CYS A 5 -17.95 30.21 9.38
CA CYS A 5 -16.81 29.34 9.31
C CYS A 5 -17.31 27.89 9.42
N TRP A 6 -17.15 27.14 8.33
CA TRP A 6 -17.74 25.81 8.17
C TRP A 6 -17.21 24.81 9.20
N SER A 7 -18.13 24.27 9.97
CA SER A 7 -17.93 23.20 10.95
C SER A 7 -17.65 21.85 10.24
N GLY A 8 -16.37 21.47 10.18
CA GLY A 8 -15.89 20.17 10.69
C GLY A 8 -16.36 18.83 10.08
N SER A 9 -17.15 18.78 9.00
CA SER A 9 -17.42 17.53 8.28
C SER A 9 -16.88 17.59 6.86
N ASN A 10 -16.03 16.62 6.49
CA ASN A 10 -15.51 16.50 5.13
C ASN A 10 -16.66 16.16 4.17
N PRO A 11 -17.03 17.05 3.23
CA PRO A 11 -18.10 16.77 2.29
C PRO A 11 -17.71 15.62 1.36
N SER A 12 -18.69 14.80 1.01
CA SER A 12 -18.51 13.70 0.07
C SER A 12 -18.19 14.25 -1.33
N PRO A 13 -17.49 13.50 -2.20
CA PRO A 13 -17.08 13.98 -3.54
C PRO A 13 -18.25 14.54 -4.39
N LYS A 14 -19.45 13.98 -4.21
CA LYS A 14 -20.67 14.43 -4.90
C LYS A 14 -21.18 15.78 -4.39
N GLU A 15 -21.08 16.05 -3.09
CA GLU A 15 -21.51 17.32 -2.52
C GLU A 15 -20.61 18.46 -2.98
N VAL A 16 -19.30 18.20 -3.13
CA VAL A 16 -18.34 19.18 -3.66
C VAL A 16 -18.65 19.56 -5.10
N GLU A 17 -19.14 18.62 -5.92
CA GLU A 17 -19.54 18.87 -7.31
C GLU A 17 -20.72 19.85 -7.42
N TYR A 18 -21.67 19.80 -6.48
CA TYR A 18 -22.80 20.74 -6.42
C TYR A 18 -22.36 22.17 -6.04
N PHE A 19 -21.32 22.34 -5.23
CA PHE A 19 -20.87 23.67 -4.82
C PHE A 19 -20.19 24.46 -5.95
N ILE A 20 -19.54 23.77 -6.89
CA ILE A 20 -18.82 24.42 -8.00
C ILE A 20 -19.78 25.13 -8.96
N HIS A 21 -21.02 24.62 -9.10
CA HIS A 21 -22.00 25.20 -10.03
C HIS A 21 -22.58 26.55 -9.61
N ASN A 22 -22.40 26.97 -8.35
CA ASN A 22 -22.87 28.27 -7.84
C ASN A 22 -21.75 29.31 -7.64
N VAL A 23 -20.52 29.00 -8.09
CA VAL A 23 -19.38 29.91 -7.93
C VAL A 23 -19.49 31.06 -8.93
N THR A 24 -19.87 32.24 -8.44
CA THR A 24 -19.66 33.53 -9.10
C THR A 24 -18.17 33.73 -9.42
N ASP A 25 -17.87 34.36 -10.57
CA ASP A 25 -16.57 34.56 -11.27
C ASP A 25 -15.30 35.01 -10.47
N ALA A 26 -15.30 34.98 -9.14
CA ALA A 26 -14.12 35.20 -8.33
C ALA A 26 -13.17 34.00 -8.45
N LYS A 27 -12.03 34.22 -9.13
CA LYS A 27 -10.93 33.27 -9.28
C LYS A 27 -10.55 32.55 -7.98
N ASP A 28 -10.66 33.22 -6.83
CA ASP A 28 -10.31 32.65 -5.53
C ASP A 28 -11.32 31.58 -5.06
N ASP A 29 -12.62 31.76 -5.35
CA ASP A 29 -13.67 30.79 -5.00
C ASP A 29 -13.50 29.51 -5.82
N LEU A 30 -13.12 29.64 -7.09
CA LEU A 30 -12.78 28.50 -7.95
C LEU A 30 -11.58 27.73 -7.40
N MET A 31 -10.52 28.43 -6.96
CA MET A 31 -9.33 27.80 -6.38
C MET A 31 -9.64 27.08 -5.07
N TYR A 32 -10.50 27.65 -4.23
CA TYR A 32 -11.02 27.00 -3.03
C TYR A 32 -11.81 25.73 -3.36
N GLY A 33 -12.68 25.80 -4.36
CA GLY A 33 -13.42 24.65 -4.89
C GLY A 33 -12.48 23.51 -5.30
N LEU A 34 -11.51 23.79 -6.19
CA LEU A 34 -10.53 22.78 -6.62
C LEU A 34 -9.67 22.23 -5.47
N HIS A 35 -9.26 23.09 -4.52
CA HIS A 35 -8.51 22.66 -3.34
C HIS A 35 -9.32 21.66 -2.51
N SER A 36 -10.59 21.98 -2.22
CA SER A 36 -11.50 21.09 -1.48
C SER A 36 -11.73 19.73 -2.18
N ILE A 37 -11.88 19.72 -3.50
CA ILE A 37 -12.03 18.49 -4.29
C ILE A 37 -10.80 17.61 -4.14
N GLY A 38 -9.61 18.16 -4.38
CA GLY A 38 -8.41 17.34 -4.30
C GLY A 38 -8.07 16.94 -2.87
N ARG A 39 -8.48 17.71 -1.86
CA ARG A 39 -8.46 17.27 -0.45
C ARG A 39 -9.34 16.04 -0.22
N SER A 40 -10.56 16.06 -0.74
CA SER A 40 -11.48 14.92 -0.66
C SER A 40 -10.89 13.67 -1.32
N TYR A 41 -10.29 13.82 -2.52
CA TYR A 41 -9.61 12.70 -3.19
C TYR A 41 -8.37 12.21 -2.43
N ALA A 42 -7.53 13.10 -1.90
CA ALA A 42 -6.35 12.71 -1.12
C ALA A 42 -6.74 11.90 0.13
N ASN A 43 -7.81 12.32 0.82
CA ASN A 43 -8.37 11.59 1.96
C ASN A 43 -8.91 10.22 1.53
N HIS A 44 -9.68 10.17 0.44
CA HIS A 44 -10.22 8.93 -0.10
C HIS A 44 -9.13 7.90 -0.41
N PHE A 45 -8.06 8.30 -1.12
CA PHE A 45 -6.95 7.42 -1.44
C PHE A 45 -6.15 7.00 -0.20
N SER A 46 -6.01 7.88 0.79
CA SER A 46 -5.39 7.55 2.08
C SER A 46 -6.18 6.49 2.85
N GLU A 47 -7.51 6.57 2.84
CA GLU A 47 -8.37 5.54 3.43
C GLU A 47 -8.25 4.19 2.71
N ILE A 48 -8.22 4.18 1.37
CA ILE A 48 -8.05 2.96 0.58
C ILE A 48 -6.72 2.29 0.94
N LYS A 49 -5.62 3.06 1.01
CA LYS A 49 -4.31 2.56 1.44
C LYS A 49 -4.37 1.89 2.82
N LEU A 50 -5.03 2.52 3.80
CA LEU A 50 -5.22 1.92 5.12
C LEU A 50 -6.05 0.64 5.06
N LYS A 51 -7.08 0.58 4.21
CA LYS A 51 -7.90 -0.62 4.00
C LYS A 51 -7.06 -1.78 3.42
N TYR A 52 -6.16 -1.52 2.48
CA TYR A 52 -5.28 -2.57 1.93
C TYR A 52 -4.27 -3.11 2.95
N LYS A 53 -3.69 -2.24 3.77
CA LYS A 53 -2.82 -2.67 4.87
C LYS A 53 -3.58 -3.56 5.86
N LYS A 54 -4.80 -3.17 6.24
CA LYS A 54 -5.68 -4.00 7.07
C LYS A 54 -5.99 -5.35 6.40
N LEU A 55 -6.27 -5.36 5.10
CA LEU A 55 -6.58 -6.59 4.37
C LEU A 55 -5.36 -7.53 4.30
N ALA A 56 -4.15 -6.99 4.18
CA ALA A 56 -2.92 -7.80 4.23
C ALA A 56 -2.73 -8.48 5.60
N LEU A 57 -3.05 -7.77 6.69
CA LEU A 57 -3.08 -8.39 8.03
C LEU A 57 -4.19 -9.45 8.13
N THR A 58 -5.37 -9.22 7.54
CA THR A 58 -6.43 -10.23 7.49
C THR A 58 -6.01 -11.50 6.76
N TRP A 59 -5.26 -11.39 5.65
CA TRP A 59 -4.67 -12.55 4.97
C TRP A 59 -3.72 -13.33 5.87
N LEU A 60 -2.84 -12.63 6.61
CA LEU A 60 -1.93 -13.26 7.57
C LEU A 60 -2.70 -13.97 8.71
N SER A 61 -3.72 -13.32 9.28
CA SER A 61 -4.55 -13.92 10.33
C SER A 61 -5.36 -15.11 9.83
N SER A 62 -5.93 -15.03 8.62
CA SER A 62 -6.67 -16.13 8.00
C SER A 62 -5.78 -17.34 7.74
N LEU A 63 -4.54 -17.11 7.27
CA LEU A 63 -3.53 -18.17 7.14
C LEU A 63 -3.28 -18.84 8.50
N LEU A 64 -3.00 -18.07 9.56
CA LEU A 64 -2.74 -18.63 10.90
C LEU A 64 -3.91 -19.50 11.40
N ILE A 65 -5.15 -19.05 11.23
CA ILE A 65 -6.34 -19.81 11.60
C ILE A 65 -6.44 -21.10 10.78
N GLY A 66 -6.20 -21.03 9.46
CA GLY A 66 -6.23 -22.21 8.59
C GLY A 66 -5.13 -23.22 8.92
N LEU A 67 -3.90 -22.76 9.16
CA LEU A 67 -2.78 -23.60 9.58
C LEU A 67 -3.06 -24.27 10.93
N PHE A 68 -3.60 -23.53 11.89
CA PHE A 68 -3.99 -24.06 13.20
C PHE A 68 -5.07 -25.15 13.05
N PHE A 69 -6.11 -24.90 12.28
CA PHE A 69 -7.19 -25.86 12.03
C PHE A 69 -6.68 -27.15 11.38
N ILE A 70 -5.85 -27.05 10.34
CA ILE A 70 -5.24 -28.21 9.66
C ILE A 70 -4.39 -29.01 10.66
N THR A 71 -3.63 -28.34 11.53
CA THR A 71 -2.77 -29.00 12.51
C THR A 71 -3.58 -29.72 13.59
N GLN A 72 -4.62 -29.09 14.13
CA GLN A 72 -5.50 -29.70 15.14
C GLN A 72 -6.26 -30.91 14.59
N SER A 73 -6.59 -30.91 13.29
CA SER A 73 -7.27 -32.01 12.63
C SER A 73 -6.49 -33.33 12.57
N ASN A 74 -5.20 -33.34 12.93
CA ASN A 74 -4.39 -34.56 12.94
C ASN A 74 -4.87 -35.62 13.94
N GLY A 75 -5.69 -35.25 14.94
CA GLY A 75 -6.32 -36.20 15.87
C GLY A 75 -7.82 -36.43 15.66
N SER A 76 -8.47 -35.72 14.73
CA SER A 76 -9.92 -35.79 14.54
C SER A 76 -10.29 -36.54 13.26
N SER A 77 -11.17 -37.54 13.39
CA SER A 77 -11.67 -38.39 12.31
C SER A 77 -12.41 -37.64 11.19
N SER A 78 -12.82 -36.38 11.42
CA SER A 78 -13.58 -35.61 10.43
C SER A 78 -12.77 -35.27 9.17
N LEU A 79 -11.47 -34.99 9.30
CA LEU A 79 -10.60 -34.62 8.17
C LEU A 79 -9.89 -35.82 7.54
N GLN A 80 -9.94 -37.00 8.18
CA GLN A 80 -9.51 -38.27 7.55
C GLN A 80 -10.50 -38.73 6.46
N SER A 81 -11.76 -38.28 6.52
CA SER A 81 -12.77 -38.59 5.49
C SER A 81 -12.46 -37.93 4.14
N LEU A 82 -11.79 -36.78 4.16
CA LEU A 82 -11.24 -36.13 2.99
C LEU A 82 -9.90 -36.81 2.68
N ASN A 83 -9.88 -37.65 1.64
CA ASN A 83 -8.68 -38.36 1.17
C ASN A 83 -7.63 -37.42 0.53
N ILE A 84 -7.57 -36.17 0.99
CA ILE A 84 -6.68 -35.11 0.52
C ILE A 84 -5.50 -35.03 1.47
N ASN A 85 -4.29 -35.09 0.92
CA ASN A 85 -3.08 -34.99 1.70
C ASN A 85 -2.95 -33.56 2.29
N LYS A 86 -2.90 -33.49 3.62
CA LYS A 86 -2.90 -32.26 4.42
C LYS A 86 -1.71 -31.34 4.11
N LEU A 87 -0.58 -31.90 3.67
CA LEU A 87 0.59 -31.12 3.25
C LEU A 87 0.29 -30.27 2.02
N TYR A 88 -0.54 -30.78 1.09
CA TYR A 88 -0.96 -30.01 -0.08
C TYR A 88 -1.91 -28.88 0.31
N LEU A 89 -2.84 -29.12 1.24
CA LEU A 89 -3.74 -28.07 1.73
C LEU A 89 -2.96 -26.92 2.40
N ASP A 90 -1.99 -27.25 3.24
CA ASP A 90 -1.10 -26.30 3.90
C ASP A 90 -0.28 -25.47 2.88
N SER A 91 0.32 -26.16 1.91
CA SER A 91 1.09 -25.52 0.84
C SER A 91 0.22 -24.60 -0.01
N MET A 92 -0.98 -25.05 -0.40
CA MET A 92 -1.93 -24.25 -1.18
C MET A 92 -2.39 -23.02 -0.41
N LEU A 93 -2.71 -23.16 0.88
CA LEU A 93 -3.11 -22.04 1.73
C LEU A 93 -2.01 -20.99 1.82
N THR A 94 -0.75 -21.42 1.99
CA THR A 94 0.43 -20.54 2.03
C THR A 94 0.62 -19.79 0.71
N ILE A 95 0.53 -20.50 -0.42
CA ILE A 95 0.66 -19.89 -1.76
C ILE A 95 -0.46 -18.87 -2.00
N LEU A 96 -1.71 -19.23 -1.66
CA LEU A 96 -2.87 -18.34 -1.79
C LEU A 96 -2.72 -17.06 -0.97
N ALA A 97 -2.24 -17.17 0.28
CA ALA A 97 -2.01 -16.01 1.12
C ALA A 97 -0.91 -15.08 0.56
N ILE A 98 0.19 -15.64 0.05
CA ILE A 98 1.25 -14.85 -0.62
C ILE A 98 0.70 -14.16 -1.86
N LEU A 99 -0.05 -14.87 -2.71
CA LEU A 99 -0.66 -14.29 -3.90
C LEU A 99 -1.65 -13.16 -3.54
N GLY A 100 -2.45 -13.35 -2.50
CA GLY A 100 -3.37 -12.34 -1.99
C GLY A 100 -2.64 -11.06 -1.55
N VAL A 101 -1.58 -11.20 -0.75
CA VAL A 101 -0.77 -10.05 -0.30
C VAL A 101 -0.02 -9.40 -1.47
N LYS A 102 0.47 -10.19 -2.43
CA LYS A 102 1.14 -9.66 -3.63
C LYS A 102 0.19 -8.85 -4.51
N LEU A 103 -1.05 -9.31 -4.67
CA LEU A 103 -2.08 -8.56 -5.38
C LEU A 103 -2.39 -7.23 -4.68
N LEU A 104 -2.47 -7.22 -3.36
CA LEU A 104 -2.65 -5.99 -2.58
C LEU A 104 -1.47 -5.03 -2.72
N SER A 105 -0.24 -5.55 -2.67
CA SER A 105 0.97 -4.76 -2.91
C SER A 105 0.97 -4.14 -4.31
N PHE A 106 0.55 -4.89 -5.33
CA PHE A 106 0.43 -4.38 -6.69
C PHE A 106 -0.58 -3.23 -6.77
N LEU A 107 -1.78 -3.40 -6.20
CA LEU A 107 -2.80 -2.36 -6.19
C LEU A 107 -2.29 -1.10 -5.47
N ASP A 108 -1.82 -1.24 -4.23
CA ASP A 108 -1.40 -0.11 -3.41
C ASP A 108 -0.21 0.64 -4.03
N VAL A 109 0.89 -0.07 -4.32
CA VAL A 109 2.15 0.54 -4.74
C VAL A 109 2.12 0.98 -6.21
N LYS A 110 1.56 0.16 -7.12
CA LYS A 110 1.63 0.46 -8.57
C LYS A 110 0.43 1.23 -9.10
N VAL A 111 -0.75 1.10 -8.50
CA VAL A 111 -1.97 1.75 -9.00
C VAL A 111 -2.28 3.00 -8.19
N TYR A 112 -2.40 2.86 -6.87
CA TYR A 112 -2.90 3.96 -6.03
C TYR A 112 -1.83 4.98 -5.65
N HIS A 113 -0.60 4.54 -5.37
CA HIS A 113 0.44 5.48 -4.96
C HIS A 113 0.76 6.57 -6.03
N PRO A 114 0.85 6.24 -7.34
CA PRO A 114 1.02 7.26 -8.38
C PRO A 114 -0.17 8.23 -8.47
N GLN A 115 -1.40 7.73 -8.29
CA GLN A 115 -2.61 8.56 -8.32
C GLN A 115 -2.60 9.57 -7.15
N LEU A 116 -2.33 9.09 -5.93
CA LEU A 116 -2.18 9.96 -4.76
C LEU A 116 -1.08 11.00 -4.96
N GLY A 117 0.07 10.58 -5.49
CA GLY A 117 1.19 11.48 -5.80
C GLY A 117 0.79 12.58 -6.78
N SER A 118 0.04 12.27 -7.84
CA SER A 118 -0.41 13.25 -8.82
C SER A 118 -1.34 14.32 -8.21
N ILE A 119 -2.26 13.90 -7.33
CA ILE A 119 -3.19 14.80 -6.65
C ILE A 119 -2.45 15.69 -5.66
N PHE A 120 -1.51 15.12 -4.90
CA PHE A 120 -0.69 15.86 -3.95
C PHE A 120 0.12 16.97 -4.63
N ILE A 121 0.63 16.72 -5.83
CA ILE A 121 1.34 17.71 -6.64
C ILE A 121 0.45 18.88 -7.03
N GLU A 122 -0.74 18.60 -7.54
CA GLU A 122 -1.67 19.66 -7.94
C GLU A 122 -2.14 20.46 -6.73
N GLN A 123 -2.36 19.82 -5.59
CA GLN A 123 -2.70 20.51 -4.34
C GLN A 123 -1.58 21.48 -3.89
N ILE A 124 -0.31 21.07 -3.93
CA ILE A 124 0.81 21.99 -3.63
C ILE A 124 0.82 23.19 -4.58
N LYS A 125 0.64 22.97 -5.89
CA LYS A 125 0.60 24.07 -6.86
C LYS A 125 -0.54 25.04 -6.58
N LEU A 126 -1.71 24.52 -6.20
CA LEU A 126 -2.86 25.34 -5.81
C LEU A 126 -2.55 26.18 -4.58
N GLU A 127 -2.03 25.58 -3.51
CA GLU A 127 -1.63 26.26 -2.27
C GLU A 127 -0.57 27.35 -2.48
N GLU A 128 0.30 27.19 -3.48
CA GLU A 128 1.31 28.19 -3.80
C GLU A 128 0.77 29.32 -4.68
N SER A 129 -0.19 29.01 -5.55
CA SER A 129 -0.85 29.99 -6.41
C SER A 129 -1.80 30.92 -5.65
N CYS A 130 -2.39 30.46 -4.53
CA CYS A 130 -3.37 31.21 -3.77
C CYS A 130 -2.94 31.33 -2.29
N LYS A 131 -2.65 32.56 -1.84
CA LYS A 131 -2.11 32.80 -0.48
C LYS A 131 -3.12 32.57 0.65
N SER A 132 -4.42 32.62 0.35
CA SER A 132 -5.51 32.45 1.31
C SER A 132 -5.78 30.99 1.67
N LEU A 133 -5.35 30.04 0.82
CA LEU A 133 -5.50 28.61 1.08
C LEU A 133 -4.63 28.14 2.27
N GLU A 134 -5.15 27.17 3.00
CA GLU A 134 -4.41 26.45 4.04
C GLU A 134 -3.25 25.68 3.40
N LYS A 135 -2.09 25.63 4.07
CA LYS A 135 -0.84 25.07 3.53
C LYS A 135 -0.52 23.69 4.09
N GLU A 136 -1.53 22.83 4.14
CA GLU A 136 -1.40 21.48 4.68
C GLU A 136 -0.43 20.64 3.83
N TYR A 137 -0.62 20.64 2.51
CA TYR A 137 0.14 19.81 1.58
C TYR A 137 1.59 20.30 1.42
N THR A 138 1.80 21.62 1.40
CA THR A 138 3.13 22.24 1.40
C THR A 138 3.87 21.94 2.71
N GLY A 139 3.16 21.95 3.84
CA GLY A 139 3.71 21.57 5.15
C GLY A 139 4.15 20.12 5.18
N MET A 140 3.27 19.20 4.76
CA MET A 140 3.58 17.78 4.65
C MET A 140 4.75 17.52 3.68
N ALA A 141 4.80 18.21 2.54
CA ALA A 141 5.90 18.08 1.59
C ALA A 141 7.26 18.47 2.22
N LYS A 142 7.30 19.49 3.07
CA LYS A 142 8.52 19.88 3.79
C LYS A 142 8.97 18.82 4.79
N LEU A 143 8.02 18.24 5.53
CA LEU A 143 8.30 17.15 6.46
C LEU A 143 8.85 15.92 5.72
N LEU A 144 8.18 15.51 4.64
CA LEU A 144 8.63 14.42 3.78
C LEU A 144 9.99 14.69 3.10
N HIS A 145 10.33 15.94 2.81
CA HIS A 145 11.63 16.26 2.22
C HIS A 145 12.76 16.25 3.26
N SER A 146 12.45 16.55 4.52
CA SER A 146 13.42 16.55 5.63
C SER A 146 13.79 15.14 6.07
N GLU A 147 12.84 14.22 6.06
CA GLU A 147 13.09 12.81 6.32
C GLU A 147 13.55 12.16 5.00
N HIS A 148 14.71 11.52 4.97
CA HIS A 148 15.24 10.83 3.77
C HIS A 148 14.44 9.55 3.42
N PHE A 149 13.14 9.54 3.70
CA PHE A 149 12.29 8.37 3.71
C PHE A 149 11.28 8.46 2.56
N ASP A 150 11.42 7.55 1.59
CA ASP A 150 10.47 7.46 0.49
C ASP A 150 9.24 6.62 0.94
N PRO A 151 8.03 7.19 0.96
CA PRO A 151 6.81 6.47 1.30
C PRO A 151 6.58 5.23 0.41
N ILE A 152 7.02 5.27 -0.86
CA ILE A 152 6.91 4.12 -1.79
C ILE A 152 7.71 2.93 -1.25
N ILE A 153 8.94 3.20 -0.81
CA ILE A 153 9.84 2.17 -0.28
C ILE A 153 9.26 1.61 1.01
N SER A 154 8.72 2.46 1.88
CA SER A 154 8.07 2.05 3.12
C SER A 154 6.90 1.09 2.89
N ASP A 155 6.00 1.44 1.97
CA ASP A 155 4.84 0.61 1.67
C ASP A 155 5.26 -0.71 1.00
N SER A 156 6.23 -0.68 0.08
CA SER A 156 6.78 -1.89 -0.53
C SER A 156 7.37 -2.82 0.54
N LEU A 157 8.16 -2.27 1.47
CA LEU A 157 8.76 -3.05 2.57
C LEU A 157 7.70 -3.67 3.47
N TYR A 158 6.61 -2.94 3.76
CA TYR A 158 5.50 -3.45 4.56
C TYR A 158 4.92 -4.75 3.98
N TYR A 159 4.57 -4.76 2.68
CA TYR A 159 4.03 -5.96 2.04
C TYR A 159 5.08 -7.08 1.93
N SER A 160 6.33 -6.75 1.63
CA SER A 160 7.42 -7.74 1.58
C SER A 160 7.64 -8.43 2.92
N ILE A 161 7.63 -7.69 4.03
CA ILE A 161 7.76 -8.25 5.38
C ILE A 161 6.60 -9.21 5.67
N ILE A 162 5.36 -8.84 5.35
CA ILE A 162 4.20 -9.71 5.53
C ILE A 162 4.33 -11.00 4.70
N MET A 163 4.75 -10.91 3.44
CA MET A 163 4.97 -12.10 2.60
C MET A 163 6.06 -13.01 3.16
N ILE A 164 7.16 -12.46 3.69
CA ILE A 164 8.23 -13.23 4.34
C ILE A 164 7.69 -13.95 5.58
N ILE A 165 6.89 -13.27 6.41
CA ILE A 165 6.26 -13.89 7.59
C ILE A 165 5.34 -15.03 7.17
N ILE A 166 4.50 -14.85 6.15
CA ILE A 166 3.62 -15.90 5.62
C ILE A 166 4.42 -17.11 5.13
N ALA A 167 5.47 -16.88 4.33
CA ALA A 167 6.33 -17.93 3.81
C ALA A 167 7.02 -18.70 4.94
N PHE A 168 7.54 -17.98 5.95
CA PHE A 168 8.15 -18.57 7.13
C PHE A 168 7.16 -19.45 7.90
N LEU A 169 5.94 -18.96 8.16
CA LEU A 169 4.90 -19.71 8.86
C LEU A 169 4.47 -20.97 8.11
N GLY A 170 4.33 -20.89 6.78
CA GLY A 170 3.99 -22.06 5.96
C GLY A 170 5.08 -23.13 5.98
N VAL A 171 6.34 -22.73 5.77
CA VAL A 171 7.51 -23.63 5.88
C VAL A 171 7.58 -24.26 7.28
N PHE A 172 7.41 -23.46 8.33
CA PHE A 172 7.44 -23.93 9.71
C PHE A 172 6.31 -24.91 10.00
N SER A 173 5.10 -24.68 9.48
CA SER A 173 3.97 -25.61 9.63
C SER A 173 4.24 -26.96 8.96
N LEU A 174 4.81 -26.95 7.75
CA LEU A 174 5.21 -28.16 7.04
C LEU A 174 6.34 -28.91 7.78
N TYR A 175 7.30 -28.19 8.35
CA TYR A 175 8.39 -28.76 9.14
C TYR A 175 7.90 -29.50 10.39
N ILE A 176 6.91 -28.96 11.11
CA ILE A 176 6.36 -29.63 12.31
C ILE A 176 5.62 -30.93 11.96
N LYS A 177 4.96 -30.99 10.80
CA LYS A 177 4.14 -32.15 10.38
C LYS A 177 4.99 -33.31 9.85
N PHE A 178 6.29 -33.20 9.98
CA PHE A 178 7.25 -34.04 9.32
C PHE A 178 7.55 -35.30 10.15
N SER A 179 7.23 -36.48 9.63
CA SER A 179 7.47 -37.77 10.32
C SER A 179 8.24 -38.81 9.48
N ASN A 180 8.21 -38.74 8.15
CA ASN A 180 8.76 -39.77 7.25
C ASN A 180 9.80 -39.25 6.25
N ASN A 181 10.90 -40.00 6.04
CA ASN A 181 12.04 -39.57 5.21
C ASN A 181 11.71 -39.21 3.74
N HIS A 182 10.69 -39.82 3.12
CA HIS A 182 10.33 -39.54 1.72
C HIS A 182 9.68 -38.17 1.50
N GLU A 183 9.04 -37.62 2.54
CA GLU A 183 8.42 -36.30 2.46
C GLU A 183 9.49 -35.18 2.51
N ILE A 184 10.75 -35.51 2.87
CA ILE A 184 11.83 -34.52 3.16
C ILE A 184 12.23 -33.86 1.86
N ILE A 185 12.28 -34.67 0.79
CA ILE A 185 12.62 -34.22 -0.54
C ILE A 185 11.59 -33.18 -1.02
N TYR A 186 10.30 -33.43 -0.79
CA TYR A 186 9.23 -32.51 -1.21
C TYR A 186 9.23 -31.21 -0.40
N VAL A 187 9.42 -31.29 0.92
CA VAL A 187 9.51 -30.10 1.78
C VAL A 187 10.79 -29.31 1.47
N GLY A 188 11.91 -29.98 1.23
CA GLY A 188 13.14 -29.34 0.78
C GLY A 188 13.00 -28.64 -0.57
N LEU A 189 12.25 -29.23 -1.51
CA LEU A 189 11.94 -28.62 -2.80
C LEU A 189 11.02 -27.40 -2.63
N LEU A 190 9.96 -27.50 -1.83
CA LEU A 190 9.09 -26.38 -1.46
C LEU A 190 9.86 -25.25 -0.78
N PHE A 191 10.73 -25.58 0.17
CA PHE A 191 11.63 -24.63 0.82
C PHE A 191 12.54 -23.95 -0.19
N GLY A 192 13.10 -24.70 -1.15
CA GLY A 192 13.89 -24.15 -2.25
C GLY A 192 13.10 -23.15 -3.09
N VAL A 193 11.86 -23.48 -3.47
CA VAL A 193 10.98 -22.56 -4.21
C VAL A 193 10.67 -21.30 -3.39
N PHE A 194 10.37 -21.44 -2.10
CA PHE A 194 10.14 -20.30 -1.22
C PHE A 194 11.40 -19.45 -1.03
N ALA A 195 12.57 -20.07 -0.90
CA ALA A 195 13.84 -19.36 -0.77
C ALA A 195 14.14 -18.56 -2.05
N ILE A 196 13.95 -19.15 -3.23
CA ILE A 196 14.09 -18.44 -4.52
C ILE A 196 13.10 -17.27 -4.59
N PHE A 197 11.85 -17.48 -4.17
CA PHE A 197 10.84 -16.42 -4.14
C PHE A 197 11.21 -15.29 -3.17
N ILE A 198 11.69 -15.61 -1.97
CA ILE A 198 12.17 -14.63 -0.98
C ILE A 198 13.37 -13.87 -1.54
N VAL A 199 14.34 -14.55 -2.15
CA VAL A 199 15.49 -13.91 -2.80
C VAL A 199 15.03 -12.99 -3.92
N PHE A 200 14.05 -13.40 -4.73
CA PHE A 200 13.49 -12.57 -5.78
C PHE A 200 12.78 -11.32 -5.21
N GLU A 201 12.01 -11.46 -4.14
CA GLU A 201 11.35 -10.33 -3.47
C GLU A 201 12.36 -9.39 -2.81
N ILE A 202 13.39 -9.92 -2.14
CA ILE A 202 14.50 -9.12 -1.59
C ILE A 202 15.22 -8.40 -2.74
N ALA A 203 15.52 -9.08 -3.84
CA ALA A 203 16.14 -8.48 -5.02
C ALA A 203 15.24 -7.41 -5.65
N SER A 204 13.92 -7.61 -5.66
CA SER A 204 12.93 -6.63 -6.11
C SER A 204 12.91 -5.38 -5.21
N VAL A 205 12.97 -5.57 -3.89
CA VAL A 205 13.08 -4.48 -2.90
C VAL A 205 14.41 -3.74 -3.03
N ILE A 206 15.53 -4.46 -3.12
CA ILE A 206 16.85 -3.86 -3.38
C ILE A 206 16.79 -3.08 -4.69
N LYS A 207 16.22 -3.66 -5.75
CA LYS A 207 16.06 -2.97 -7.03
C LYS A 207 15.15 -1.74 -6.90
N SER A 208 14.08 -1.76 -6.09
CA SER A 208 13.25 -0.57 -5.89
C SER A 208 13.97 0.52 -5.10
N ILE A 209 14.80 0.15 -4.12
CA ILE A 209 15.64 1.09 -3.36
C ILE A 209 16.73 1.70 -4.26
N PHE A 210 17.47 0.88 -4.99
CA PHE A 210 18.63 1.32 -5.78
C PHE A 210 18.24 1.86 -7.18
N PHE A 211 17.30 1.22 -7.88
CA PHE A 211 16.88 1.57 -9.24
C PHE A 211 15.50 2.24 -9.33
N GLY A 212 14.66 2.20 -8.29
CA GLY A 212 13.45 3.03 -8.23
C GLY A 212 13.78 4.54 -8.22
N ALA A 213 15.01 4.88 -7.83
CA ALA A 213 15.57 6.20 -8.06
C ALA A 213 15.93 6.51 -9.54
N SER A 214 16.01 5.49 -10.43
CA SER A 214 16.75 5.59 -11.69
C SER A 214 15.93 5.51 -12.98
N ARG A 215 14.81 4.76 -13.09
CA ARG A 215 14.15 4.57 -14.42
C ARG A 215 12.69 4.96 -14.57
N GLU A 216 11.75 4.48 -13.76
CA GLU A 216 10.32 4.86 -13.92
C GLU A 216 9.90 5.99 -12.97
N GLY A 217 10.51 6.03 -11.78
CA GLY A 217 10.51 7.23 -10.94
C GLY A 217 11.26 8.39 -11.60
N SER A 218 12.21 8.20 -12.51
CA SER A 218 12.95 9.33 -13.06
C SER A 218 12.06 10.37 -13.77
N ALA A 219 11.00 9.96 -14.48
CA ALA A 219 10.09 10.93 -15.09
C ALA A 219 9.20 11.62 -14.05
N HIS A 220 8.48 10.88 -13.21
CA HIS A 220 7.53 11.45 -12.24
C HIS A 220 8.19 12.04 -11.00
N ARG A 221 9.25 11.40 -10.48
CA ARG A 221 10.09 11.86 -9.38
C ARG A 221 10.98 13.00 -9.84
N SER A 222 11.50 13.04 -11.08
CA SER A 222 12.12 14.30 -11.58
C SER A 222 11.08 15.38 -11.80
N LEU A 223 9.85 15.09 -12.24
CA LEU A 223 8.80 16.11 -12.29
C LEU A 223 8.41 16.59 -10.89
N PHE A 224 8.30 15.70 -9.90
CA PHE A 224 7.98 16.05 -8.52
C PHE A 224 9.12 16.80 -7.84
N THR A 225 10.34 16.26 -7.86
CA THR A 225 11.51 16.93 -7.28
C THR A 225 11.94 18.16 -8.08
N ARG A 226 11.77 18.23 -9.42
CA ARG A 226 11.99 19.48 -10.17
C ARG A 226 10.86 20.48 -9.95
N ALA A 227 9.61 20.05 -9.77
CA ALA A 227 8.53 20.95 -9.40
C ALA A 227 8.83 21.53 -8.02
N ILE A 228 9.00 20.68 -6.99
CA ILE A 228 9.40 21.08 -5.64
C ILE A 228 10.66 21.94 -5.65
N ALA A 229 11.74 21.53 -6.33
CA ALA A 229 12.98 22.31 -6.39
C ALA A 229 12.80 23.64 -7.14
N ARG A 230 11.98 23.72 -8.20
CA ARG A 230 11.64 25.01 -8.85
C ARG A 230 10.84 25.91 -7.92
N LEU A 231 9.93 25.34 -7.15
CA LEU A 231 9.10 26.06 -6.18
C LEU A 231 9.94 26.65 -5.04
N PHE A 232 10.96 25.92 -4.58
CA PHE A 232 11.89 26.44 -3.58
C PHE A 232 12.97 27.37 -4.14
N LYS A 233 13.38 27.21 -5.41
CA LYS A 233 14.39 28.07 -6.04
C LYS A 233 13.87 29.48 -6.38
N ASN A 234 12.55 29.66 -6.54
CA ASN A 234 11.92 30.94 -6.86
C ASN A 234 11.59 31.83 -5.63
N LYS A 235 11.96 31.40 -4.42
CA LYS A 235 11.73 32.13 -3.15
C LYS A 235 12.99 32.78 -2.55
N ARG A 236 14.12 32.76 -3.26
CA ARG A 236 15.31 33.58 -2.96
C ARG A 236 15.44 34.65 -4.03
#